data_AF-A0A2S8PPM5-F1
#
_entry.id   AF-A0A2S8PPM5-F1
#
_cell.length_a   1.000
_cell.length_b   1.000
_cell.length_c   1.000
_cell.angle_alpha   90.00
_cell.angle_beta   90.00
_cell.angle_gamma   90.00
#
_symmetry.space_group_name_H-M   'P 1'
#
loop_
_entity.id
_entity.type
_entity.pdbx_description
1 polymer ?
#
loop_
_entity_poly.entity_id
_entity_poly.type
_entity_poly.pdbx_seq_one_letter_code
_entity_poly.pdbx_strand_id
1 'polypeptide(L)' 'MKPLTSPIHFHTAMIEQIPVEVFSDQEMIGSGEIVEITDFAVKIGDEFYVLEACTFKFAG' A
#
# COMPACT_ATOMS: atom_id res chain seq x y z
N MET A 1 -0.83 -5.38 11.96
CA MET A 1 -1.15 -3.97 11.72
C MET A 1 -2.52 -3.79 11.07
N LYS A 2 -3.05 -2.56 11.10
CA LYS A 2 -4.36 -2.19 10.55
C LYS A 2 -4.32 -2.20 9.00
N PRO A 3 -5.26 -2.86 8.32
CA PRO A 3 -5.29 -2.89 6.86
C PRO A 3 -5.72 -1.55 6.24
N LEU A 4 -5.17 -1.22 5.08
CA LEU A 4 -5.57 -0.07 4.26
C LEU A 4 -6.66 -0.52 3.28
N THR A 5 -7.92 -0.32 3.66
CA THR A 5 -9.08 -0.77 2.87
C THR A 5 -9.86 0.34 2.16
N SER A 6 -9.43 1.60 2.30
CA SER A 6 -10.16 2.75 1.74
C SER A 6 -9.19 3.76 1.16
N PRO A 7 -9.61 4.55 0.14
CA PRO A 7 -8.75 5.56 -0.48
C PRO A 7 -8.11 6.52 0.53
N ILE A 8 -8.87 6.92 1.57
CA ILE A 8 -8.35 7.83 2.60
C ILE A 8 -7.17 7.23 3.37
N HIS A 9 -7.14 5.92 3.60
CA HIS A 9 -6.01 5.29 4.27
C HIS A 9 -4.72 5.37 3.44
N PHE A 10 -4.82 5.15 2.12
CA PHE A 10 -3.67 5.27 1.20
C PHE A 10 -3.18 6.70 1.12
N HIS A 11 -4.09 7.68 1.00
CA HIS A 11 -3.73 9.09 0.99
C HIS A 11 -3.10 9.54 2.30
N THR A 12 -3.61 9.09 3.46
CA THR A 12 -2.98 9.35 4.76
C THR A 12 -1.57 8.77 4.81
N ALA A 13 -1.38 7.51 4.43
CA ALA A 13 -0.05 6.88 4.42
C ALA A 13 0.94 7.62 3.52
N MET A 14 0.50 8.08 2.34
CA MET A 14 1.30 8.87 1.41
C MET A 14 1.67 10.25 1.98
N ILE A 15 0.70 10.99 2.54
CA ILE A 15 0.90 12.34 3.07
C ILE A 15 1.81 12.31 4.31
N GLU A 16 1.60 11.33 5.19
CA GLU A 16 2.36 11.18 6.44
C GLU A 16 3.67 10.41 6.24
N GLN A 17 3.99 9.98 5.01
CA GLN A 17 5.17 9.17 4.67
C GLN A 17 5.29 7.94 5.56
N ILE A 18 4.16 7.30 5.86
CA ILE A 18 4.12 6.07 6.66
C ILE A 18 4.35 4.89 5.72
N PRO A 19 5.38 4.05 5.98
CA PRO A 19 5.60 2.86 5.17
C PRO A 19 4.41 1.90 5.21
N VAL A 20 4.16 1.25 4.08
CA VAL A 20 3.09 0.27 3.88
C VAL A 20 3.72 -1.05 3.45
N GLU A 21 3.21 -2.14 3.98
CA GLU A 21 3.53 -3.50 3.56
C GLU A 21 2.45 -4.02 2.60
N VAL A 22 2.90 -4.70 1.55
CA VAL A 22 2.06 -5.29 0.51
C VAL A 22 2.12 -6.80 0.62
N PHE A 23 0.95 -7.42 0.63
CA PHE A 23 0.77 -8.85 0.70
C PHE A 23 0.01 -9.37 -0.51
N SER A 24 0.45 -10.50 -1.05
CA SER A 24 -0.36 -11.34 -1.93
C SER A 24 -0.66 -12.63 -1.16
N ASP A 25 -1.94 -12.94 -1.00
CA ASP A 25 -2.43 -13.96 -0.06
C ASP A 25 -1.88 -13.76 1.37
N GLN A 26 -0.90 -14.57 1.77
CA GLN A 26 -0.26 -14.54 3.09
C GLN A 26 1.23 -14.19 3.03
N GLU A 27 1.76 -13.93 1.84
CA GLU A 27 3.17 -13.63 1.62
C GLU A 27 3.38 -12.12 1.45
N MET A 28 4.36 -11.55 2.15
CA MET A 28 4.76 -10.16 1.97
C MET A 28 5.59 -10.07 0.70
N ILE A 29 5.07 -9.36 -0.30
CA ILE A 29 5.68 -9.23 -1.63
C ILE A 29 6.34 -7.87 -1.85
N GLY A 30 6.12 -6.91 -0.95
CA GLY A 30 6.71 -5.58 -1.05
C GLY A 30 6.49 -4.76 0.21
N SER A 31 7.28 -3.70 0.37
CA SER A 31 7.09 -2.71 1.41
C SER A 31 7.76 -1.39 1.05
N GLY A 32 7.26 -0.28 1.61
CA GLY A 32 7.85 1.04 1.43
C GLY A 32 6.82 2.17 1.49
N GLU A 33 7.27 3.37 1.14
CA GLU A 33 6.40 4.54 1.06
C GLU A 33 5.60 4.56 -0.24
N ILE A 34 4.35 5.01 -0.15
CA ILE A 34 3.51 5.25 -1.32
C ILE A 34 4.01 6.51 -2.01
N VAL A 35 4.33 6.39 -3.30
CA VAL A 35 4.78 7.53 -4.13
C VAL A 35 3.71 7.98 -5.13
N GLU A 36 2.76 7.11 -5.46
CA GLU A 36 1.67 7.41 -6.40
C GLU A 36 0.44 6.54 -6.08
N ILE A 37 -0.75 7.11 -6.23
CA ILE A 37 -2.04 6.40 -6.10
C ILE A 37 -2.82 6.63 -7.39
N THR A 38 -3.26 5.55 -8.00
CA THR A 38 -4.14 5.55 -9.17
C THR A 38 -5.48 4.90 -8.81
N ASP A 39 -6.44 4.89 -9.74
CA ASP A 39 -7.75 4.28 -9.52
C ASP A 39 -7.68 2.75 -9.28
N PHE A 40 -6.63 2.08 -9.75
CA PHE A 40 -6.53 0.61 -9.75
C PHE A 40 -5.25 0.07 -9.08
N ALA A 41 -4.26 0.91 -8.83
CA ALA A 41 -2.97 0.50 -8.27
C ALA A 41 -2.34 1.59 -7.40
N VAL A 42 -1.45 1.14 -6.52
CA VAL A 42 -0.59 2.00 -5.69
C VAL A 42 0.84 1.74 -6.08
N LYS A 43 1.61 2.80 -6.31
CA LYS A 43 3.05 2.73 -6.50
C LYS A 43 3.75 2.86 -5.15
N ILE A 44 4.54 1.85 -4.79
CA ILE A 44 5.36 1.84 -3.58
C ILE A 44 6.81 1.70 -4.02
N GLY A 45 7.65 2.67 -3.67
CA GLY A 45 8.98 2.80 -4.26
C GLY A 45 8.90 2.90 -5.79
N ASP A 46 9.51 1.94 -6.49
CA ASP A 46 9.51 1.86 -7.96
C ASP A 46 8.52 0.85 -8.54
N GLU A 47 7.75 0.15 -7.70
CA GLU A 47 6.85 -0.94 -8.10
C GLU A 47 5.37 -0.57 -7.97
N PHE A 48 4.54 -1.10 -8.87
CA PHE A 48 3.09 -0.94 -8.86
C PHE A 48 2.39 -2.19 -8.33
N TYR A 49 1.44 -1.99 -7.41
CA TYR A 49 0.65 -3.05 -6.80
C TYR A 49 -0.85 -2.82 -7.03
N VAL A 50 -1.54 -3.79 -7.63
CA VAL A 50 -2.96 -3.69 -7.96
C VAL A 50 -3.82 -3.81 -6.70
N LEU A 51 -4.75 -2.87 -6.51
CA LEU A 51 -5.61 -2.78 -5.33
C LEU A 51 -6.48 -4.03 -5.11
N GLU A 52 -7.00 -4.60 -6.20
CA GLU A 52 -7.87 -5.79 -6.14
C GLU A 52 -7.10 -7.09 -5.86
N ALA A 53 -5.81 -7.14 -6.17
CA ALA A 53 -4.99 -8.35 -6.06
C ALA A 53 -4.11 -8.38 -4.79
N CYS A 54 -3.96 -7.23 -4.12
CA CYS A 54 -3.03 -7.08 -3.00
C CYS A 54 -3.77 -6.64 -1.73
N THR A 55 -3.26 -7.08 -0.59
CA THR A 55 -3.64 -6.54 0.71
C THR A 55 -2.55 -5.60 1.21
N PHE A 56 -2.96 -4.43 1.68
CA PHE A 56 -2.06 -3.39 2.17
C PHE A 56 -2.24 -3.20 3.67
N LYS A 57 -1.15 -3.04 4.41
CA LYS A 57 -1.16 -2.76 5.86
C LYS A 57 -0.13 -1.69 6.17
N PHE A 58 -0.39 -0.84 7.16
CA PHE A 58 0.66 0.02 7.70
C PHE A 58 1.82 -0.84 8.17
N ALA A 59 3.06 -0.46 7.91
CA ALA A 59 4.23 -1.09 8.50
C ALA A 59 4.20 -0.94 10.03
N GLY A 60 4.72 -1.93 10.74
CA GLY A 60 4.66 -2.06 12.20
C GLY A 60 6.02 -1.93 12.86
#